data_AF-A0A7S3HGR7-F1
#
_entry.id   AF-A0A7S3HGR7-F1
#
_cell.length_a   1.000
_cell.length_b   1.000
_cell.length_c   1.000
_cell.angle_alpha   90.00
_cell.angle_beta   90.00
_cell.angle_gamma   90.00
#
_symmetry.space_group_name_H-M   'P 1'
#
loop_
_entity.id
_entity.type
_entity.pdbx_description
1 polymer ?
#
loop_
_entity_poly.entity_id
_entity_poly.type
_entity_poly.pdbx_seq_one_letter_code
_entity_poly.pdbx_strand_id
1 'polypeptide(L)'
;ATDAQIKDDEKAVALVSSNAEQVLSLGQFRGKHGGCLDSPEAETAGGKVQMWACLKATDSQQWEFNPDTGVIKHMHGICLAAPDPGSNGTKVLMFGCDKTLKSQQWRYDETTGLMKSAWGLCLDTPDPNEKGSEVAIVTCDASKEAQQWDVVPGMAGLRQKLFGFNTELWALKDDANVGSIFKREQKLTLLEKAVETFELKLAGQAKHLIARRLRPMARQWREAIDRLGSAA
;
A
#
# COMPACT_ATOMS: atom_id res chain seq x y z
N ALA A 1 -21.69 -21.03 25.33
CA ALA A 1 -20.70 -21.71 24.47
C ALA A 1 -19.79 -22.52 25.38
N THR A 2 -19.33 -23.71 24.97
CA THR A 2 -18.33 -24.47 25.73
C THR A 2 -16.97 -23.75 25.64
N ASP A 3 -16.09 -23.91 26.63
CA ASP A 3 -14.75 -23.27 26.63
C ASP A 3 -13.92 -23.61 25.39
N ALA A 4 -14.20 -24.75 24.74
CA ALA A 4 -13.60 -25.14 23.47
C ALA A 4 -14.08 -24.27 22.29
N GLN A 5 -15.38 -23.95 22.25
CA GLN A 5 -15.97 -23.11 21.21
C GLN A 5 -15.46 -21.66 21.31
N ILE A 6 -15.27 -21.14 22.53
CA ILE A 6 -14.71 -19.80 22.77
C ILE A 6 -13.27 -19.70 22.25
N LYS A 7 -12.44 -20.72 22.49
CA LYS A 7 -11.05 -20.77 21.99
C LYS A 7 -10.94 -20.88 20.47
N ASP A 8 -11.86 -21.58 19.84
CA ASP A 8 -11.89 -21.70 18.38
C ASP A 8 -12.36 -20.39 17.72
N ASP A 9 -13.34 -19.70 18.33
CA ASP A 9 -13.77 -18.37 17.90
C ASP A 9 -12.65 -17.32 18.07
N GLU A 10 -11.88 -17.35 19.17
CA GLU A 10 -10.72 -16.48 19.38
C GLU A 10 -9.61 -16.68 18.32
N LYS A 11 -9.33 -17.93 17.93
CA LYS A 11 -8.38 -18.24 16.86
C LYS A 11 -8.88 -17.77 15.49
N ALA A 12 -10.17 -17.94 15.20
CA ALA A 12 -10.77 -17.47 13.97
C ALA A 12 -10.73 -15.94 13.88
N VAL A 13 -11.01 -15.23 14.97
CA VAL A 13 -10.89 -13.78 15.06
C VAL A 13 -9.43 -13.34 14.85
N ALA A 14 -8.46 -13.97 15.49
CA ALA A 14 -7.04 -13.64 15.31
C ALA A 14 -6.56 -13.85 13.86
N LEU A 15 -7.00 -14.94 13.21
CA LEU A 15 -6.68 -15.21 11.80
C LEU A 15 -7.32 -14.18 10.86
N VAL A 16 -8.59 -13.84 11.07
CA VAL A 16 -9.29 -12.81 10.29
C VAL A 16 -8.66 -11.44 10.50
N SER A 17 -8.28 -11.09 11.72
CA SER A 17 -7.57 -9.84 12.03
C SER A 17 -6.19 -9.78 11.37
N SER A 18 -5.41 -10.86 11.40
CA SER A 18 -4.10 -10.95 10.73
C SER A 18 -4.24 -10.85 9.21
N ASN A 19 -5.22 -11.52 8.63
CA ASN A 19 -5.47 -11.47 7.18
C ASN A 19 -6.00 -10.11 6.74
N ALA A 20 -6.84 -9.48 7.56
CA ALA A 20 -7.29 -8.11 7.33
C ALA A 20 -6.11 -7.14 7.44
N GLU A 21 -5.22 -7.29 8.41
CA GLU A 21 -3.99 -6.50 8.54
C GLU A 21 -3.10 -6.62 7.31
N GLN A 22 -2.91 -7.84 6.81
CA GLN A 22 -2.12 -8.11 5.60
C GLN A 22 -2.79 -7.55 4.33
N VAL A 23 -4.10 -7.71 4.15
CA VAL A 23 -4.80 -7.17 2.97
C VAL A 23 -4.85 -5.64 3.00
N LEU A 24 -4.88 -5.06 4.19
CA LEU A 24 -4.77 -3.62 4.35
C LEU A 24 -3.30 -3.18 4.05
N SER A 25 -2.27 -3.92 4.52
CA SER A 25 -0.81 -3.58 4.41
C SER A 25 -0.29 -3.50 2.98
N LEU A 26 -0.92 -4.21 2.06
CA LEU A 26 -0.53 -4.28 0.67
C LEU A 26 -0.93 -3.04 -0.11
N GLY A 27 0.00 -2.49 -0.87
CA GLY A 27 -0.18 -1.37 -1.78
C GLY A 27 0.57 -1.58 -3.09
N GLN A 28 0.50 -0.57 -3.95
CA GLN A 28 1.25 -0.54 -5.21
C GLN A 28 2.32 0.55 -5.13
N PHE A 29 3.53 0.22 -5.56
CA PHE A 29 4.53 1.23 -5.86
C PHE A 29 4.34 1.70 -7.30
N ARG A 30 3.90 2.94 -7.49
CA ARG A 30 3.71 3.53 -8.82
C ARG A 30 4.87 4.44 -9.16
N GLY A 31 5.52 4.20 -10.29
CA GLY A 31 6.50 5.14 -10.81
C GLY A 31 5.79 6.40 -11.32
N LYS A 32 6.29 7.59 -11.00
CA LYS A 32 5.68 8.85 -11.48
C LYS A 32 5.80 9.04 -12.98
N HIS A 33 6.82 8.45 -13.60
CA HIS A 33 6.96 8.35 -15.05
C HIS A 33 5.94 7.38 -15.70
N GLY A 34 5.16 6.64 -14.89
CA GLY A 34 4.21 5.63 -15.33
C GLY A 34 4.65 4.21 -14.98
N GLY A 35 3.66 3.32 -14.79
CA GLY A 35 3.89 1.92 -14.44
C GLY A 35 3.93 1.64 -12.93
N CYS A 36 4.00 0.36 -12.60
CA CYS A 36 4.00 -0.18 -11.25
C CYS A 36 5.18 -1.14 -11.07
N LEU A 37 5.74 -1.14 -9.86
CA LEU A 37 6.72 -2.15 -9.44
C LEU A 37 6.04 -3.53 -9.47
N ASP A 38 6.63 -4.44 -10.23
CA ASP A 38 6.08 -5.75 -10.54
C ASP A 38 7.15 -6.81 -10.35
N SER A 39 6.77 -7.95 -9.78
CA SER A 39 7.64 -9.12 -9.68
C SER A 39 6.89 -10.35 -10.18
N PRO A 40 7.06 -10.76 -11.44
CA PRO A 40 6.39 -11.95 -11.97
C PRO A 40 6.94 -13.25 -11.36
N GLU A 41 8.12 -13.19 -10.75
CA GLU A 41 8.84 -14.31 -10.14
C GLU A 41 8.91 -14.15 -8.61
N ALA A 42 7.85 -13.59 -8.02
CA ALA A 42 7.77 -13.22 -6.60
C ALA A 42 7.69 -14.39 -5.62
N GLU A 43 7.97 -15.61 -6.04
CA GLU A 43 8.09 -16.81 -5.17
C GLU A 43 9.51 -17.39 -5.19
N THR A 44 10.40 -16.85 -6.03
CA THR A 44 11.74 -17.39 -6.27
C THR A 44 12.81 -16.43 -5.75
N ALA A 45 13.76 -16.93 -4.96
CA ALA A 45 14.95 -16.16 -4.60
C ALA A 45 15.81 -15.88 -5.84
N GLY A 46 16.20 -14.63 -6.04
CA GLY A 46 16.80 -14.14 -7.28
C GLY A 46 15.76 -13.76 -8.35
N GLY A 47 14.46 -13.89 -8.06
CA GLY A 47 13.39 -13.57 -8.98
C GLY A 47 13.44 -12.12 -9.44
N LYS A 48 13.08 -11.92 -10.71
CA LYS A 48 13.12 -10.62 -11.37
C LYS A 48 12.15 -9.61 -10.75
N VAL A 49 12.61 -8.36 -10.62
CA VAL A 49 11.76 -7.20 -10.31
C VAL A 49 11.85 -6.20 -11.45
N GLN A 50 10.70 -5.76 -11.93
CA GLN A 50 10.57 -4.98 -13.14
C GLN A 50 9.56 -3.84 -13.01
N MET A 51 9.59 -2.94 -13.98
CA MET A 51 8.50 -2.01 -14.24
C MET A 51 7.49 -2.64 -15.20
N TRP A 52 6.21 -2.62 -14.83
CA TRP A 52 5.13 -3.08 -15.69
C TRP A 52 3.95 -2.12 -15.70
N ALA A 53 3.02 -2.29 -16.65
CA ALA A 53 1.77 -1.55 -16.61
C ALA A 53 1.05 -1.82 -15.28
N CYS A 54 0.47 -0.78 -14.66
CA CYS A 54 -0.30 -0.96 -13.44
C CYS A 54 -1.56 -1.78 -13.68
N LEU A 55 -1.56 -3.01 -13.19
CA LEU A 55 -2.68 -3.93 -13.30
C LEU A 55 -3.57 -3.79 -12.07
N LYS A 56 -4.87 -4.00 -12.25
CA LYS A 56 -5.84 -3.97 -11.15
C LYS A 56 -5.92 -5.35 -10.52
N ALA A 57 -5.75 -5.42 -9.20
CA ALA A 57 -5.90 -6.66 -8.42
C ALA A 57 -4.98 -7.80 -8.91
N THR A 58 -3.74 -7.46 -9.28
CA THR A 58 -2.71 -8.46 -9.59
C THR A 58 -1.77 -8.60 -8.41
N ASP A 59 -1.59 -9.85 -7.96
CA ASP A 59 -0.78 -10.23 -6.81
C ASP A 59 0.70 -9.86 -7.00
N SER A 60 1.24 -9.92 -8.25
CA SER A 60 2.63 -9.56 -8.59
C SER A 60 2.99 -8.08 -8.40
N GLN A 61 2.01 -7.24 -8.09
CA GLN A 61 2.18 -5.79 -7.86
C GLN A 61 1.74 -5.37 -6.46
N GLN A 62 1.50 -6.34 -5.56
CA GLN A 62 1.09 -6.08 -4.19
C GLN A 62 2.29 -6.16 -3.25
N TRP A 63 2.61 -5.02 -2.64
CA TRP A 63 3.77 -4.85 -1.78
C TRP A 63 3.35 -4.22 -0.47
N GLU A 64 3.84 -4.78 0.63
CA GLU A 64 3.80 -4.19 1.96
C GLU A 64 5.10 -3.41 2.19
N PHE A 65 4.97 -2.15 2.60
CA PHE A 65 6.11 -1.37 3.06
C PHE A 65 5.94 -1.03 4.53
N ASN A 66 6.92 -1.44 5.33
CA ASN A 66 6.98 -1.08 6.73
C ASN A 66 8.08 -0.01 6.92
N PRO A 67 7.72 1.26 7.16
CA PRO A 67 8.69 2.33 7.31
C PRO A 67 9.53 2.21 8.60
N ASP A 68 9.02 1.52 9.64
CA ASP A 68 9.75 1.31 10.89
C ASP A 68 10.89 0.31 10.72
N THR A 69 10.66 -0.74 9.90
CA THR A 69 11.67 -1.78 9.65
C THR A 69 12.45 -1.57 8.35
N GLY A 70 12.01 -0.67 7.48
CA GLY A 70 12.58 -0.43 6.15
C GLY A 70 12.36 -1.57 5.14
N VAL A 71 11.58 -2.60 5.51
CA VAL A 71 11.39 -3.78 4.66
C VAL A 71 10.25 -3.56 3.68
N ILE A 72 10.48 -3.90 2.42
CA ILE A 72 9.46 -4.00 1.37
C ILE A 72 9.22 -5.47 1.09
N LYS A 73 8.06 -5.98 1.48
CA LYS A 73 7.67 -7.38 1.38
C LYS A 73 6.61 -7.56 0.30
N HIS A 74 6.81 -8.51 -0.59
CA HIS A 74 5.80 -8.89 -1.57
C HIS A 74 4.67 -9.70 -0.90
N MET A 75 3.45 -9.66 -1.46
CA MET A 75 2.30 -10.43 -0.97
C MET A 75 2.58 -11.93 -0.80
N HIS A 76 3.40 -12.51 -1.69
CA HIS A 76 3.84 -13.91 -1.65
C HIS A 76 4.88 -14.24 -0.57
N GLY A 77 5.35 -13.25 0.21
CA GLY A 77 6.11 -13.51 1.42
C GLY A 77 7.63 -13.29 1.34
N ILE A 78 8.18 -12.97 0.16
CA ILE A 78 9.59 -12.63 -0.03
C ILE A 78 9.79 -11.13 -0.27
N CYS A 79 11.01 -10.64 -0.07
CA CYS A 79 11.31 -9.22 0.08
C CYS A 79 12.09 -8.64 -1.10
N LEU A 80 11.89 -7.35 -1.35
CA LEU A 80 12.66 -6.57 -2.30
C LEU A 80 14.08 -6.37 -1.77
N ALA A 81 15.08 -6.81 -2.52
CA ALA A 81 16.47 -6.72 -2.14
C ALA A 81 17.28 -5.99 -3.21
N ALA A 82 18.03 -4.99 -2.78
CA ALA A 82 19.14 -4.44 -3.53
C ALA A 82 20.40 -5.26 -3.14
N PRO A 83 20.99 -6.07 -4.03
CA PRO A 83 22.12 -6.94 -3.70
C PRO A 83 23.34 -6.22 -3.12
N ASP A 84 24.09 -6.93 -2.27
CA ASP A 84 25.40 -6.52 -1.76
C ASP A 84 26.52 -7.15 -2.63
N PRO A 85 27.52 -6.41 -3.12
CA PRO A 85 27.73 -4.97 -2.96
C PRO A 85 26.75 -4.10 -3.77
N GLY A 86 26.03 -3.22 -3.08
CA GLY A 86 25.12 -2.25 -3.70
C GLY A 86 25.91 -1.16 -4.41
N SER A 87 25.83 -1.12 -5.73
CA SER A 87 26.55 -0.15 -6.57
C SER A 87 25.64 0.44 -7.64
N ASN A 88 26.07 1.51 -8.29
CA ASN A 88 25.28 2.18 -9.31
C ASN A 88 24.98 1.24 -10.49
N GLY A 89 23.70 1.01 -10.78
CA GLY A 89 23.22 0.10 -11.81
C GLY A 89 22.96 -1.34 -11.33
N THR A 90 23.26 -1.68 -10.06
CA THR A 90 22.94 -3.00 -9.51
C THR A 90 21.43 -3.26 -9.61
N LYS A 91 21.03 -4.38 -10.23
CA LYS A 91 19.62 -4.77 -10.36
C LYS A 91 19.02 -5.17 -9.02
N VAL A 92 17.76 -4.80 -8.81
CA VAL A 92 16.99 -5.20 -7.62
C VAL A 92 16.30 -6.53 -7.90
N LEU A 93 16.24 -7.40 -6.90
CA LEU A 93 15.72 -8.76 -7.03
C LEU A 93 14.85 -9.15 -5.84
N MET A 94 14.19 -10.30 -5.97
CA MET A 94 13.45 -10.91 -4.88
C MET A 94 14.35 -11.78 -4.02
N PHE A 95 14.30 -11.65 -2.68
CA PHE A 95 15.08 -12.47 -1.77
C PHE A 95 14.31 -12.82 -0.50
N GLY A 96 14.70 -13.91 0.18
CA GLY A 96 14.07 -14.31 1.43
C GLY A 96 14.14 -13.19 2.47
N CYS A 97 13.02 -12.88 3.12
CA CYS A 97 12.92 -11.74 4.04
C CYS A 97 13.82 -11.92 5.27
N ASP A 98 14.74 -11.00 5.47
CA ASP A 98 15.57 -10.90 6.68
C ASP A 98 15.83 -9.42 7.00
N LYS A 99 15.16 -8.95 8.05
CA LYS A 99 15.26 -7.57 8.53
C LYS A 99 16.66 -7.15 8.97
N THR A 100 17.58 -8.09 9.20
CA THR A 100 18.97 -7.80 9.58
C THR A 100 19.86 -7.53 8.38
N LEU A 101 19.43 -7.91 7.16
CA LEU A 101 20.19 -7.70 5.94
C LEU A 101 20.06 -6.26 5.44
N LYS A 102 21.20 -5.57 5.32
CA LYS A 102 21.26 -4.23 4.72
C LYS A 102 20.72 -4.18 3.28
N SER A 103 20.81 -5.29 2.54
CA SER A 103 20.26 -5.39 1.18
C SER A 103 18.76 -5.22 1.09
N GLN A 104 18.03 -5.38 2.20
CA GLN A 104 16.56 -5.26 2.26
C GLN A 104 16.09 -4.04 3.03
N GLN A 105 17.01 -3.14 3.35
CA GLN A 105 16.73 -1.92 4.10
C GLN A 105 16.50 -0.76 3.15
N TRP A 106 15.27 -0.26 3.15
CA TRP A 106 14.79 0.80 2.29
C TRP A 106 14.24 1.97 3.11
N ARG A 107 14.44 3.19 2.61
CA ARG A 107 13.92 4.41 3.19
C ARG A 107 13.21 5.23 2.14
N TYR A 108 11.91 5.40 2.34
CA TYR A 108 11.11 6.27 1.49
C TYR A 108 11.19 7.72 1.95
N ASP A 109 11.34 8.62 0.98
CA ASP A 109 11.39 10.06 1.19
C ASP A 109 10.09 10.66 0.62
N GLU A 110 9.07 10.87 1.46
CA GLU A 110 7.75 11.32 1.01
C GLU A 110 7.77 12.68 0.29
N THR A 111 8.77 13.53 0.58
CA THR A 111 8.87 14.87 -0.04
C THR A 111 9.35 14.77 -1.49
N THR A 112 10.31 13.89 -1.76
CA THR A 112 10.91 13.73 -3.09
C THR A 112 10.33 12.57 -3.88
N GLY A 113 9.67 11.62 -3.23
CA GLY A 113 9.23 10.35 -3.80
C GLY A 113 10.38 9.34 -3.98
N LEU A 114 11.59 9.64 -3.50
CA LEU A 114 12.73 8.75 -3.68
C LEU A 114 12.66 7.56 -2.71
N MET A 115 12.91 6.35 -3.23
CA MET A 115 13.09 5.16 -2.42
C MET A 115 14.58 4.82 -2.34
N LYS A 116 15.20 5.03 -1.17
CA LYS A 116 16.65 4.93 -0.96
C LYS A 116 17.02 3.58 -0.35
N SER A 117 18.00 2.89 -0.91
CA SER A 117 18.60 1.69 -0.32
C SER A 117 19.54 2.04 0.84
N ALA A 118 19.99 1.03 1.58
CA ALA A 118 20.95 1.19 2.67
C ALA A 118 22.30 1.80 2.25
N TRP A 119 22.65 1.76 0.97
CA TRP A 119 23.88 2.35 0.42
C TRP A 119 23.70 3.79 -0.08
N GLY A 120 22.51 4.38 0.10
CA GLY A 120 22.23 5.75 -0.34
C GLY A 120 21.96 5.91 -1.84
N LEU A 121 21.74 4.80 -2.55
CA LEU A 121 21.30 4.79 -3.95
C LEU A 121 19.77 4.68 -4.02
N CYS A 122 19.16 5.20 -5.08
CA CYS A 122 17.73 5.26 -5.25
C CYS A 122 17.22 4.17 -6.21
N LEU A 123 16.06 3.60 -5.89
CA LEU A 123 15.33 2.71 -6.78
C LEU A 123 14.95 3.47 -8.05
N ASP A 124 15.41 2.98 -9.19
CA ASP A 124 15.34 3.61 -10.49
C ASP A 124 14.73 2.62 -11.48
N THR A 125 14.02 3.17 -12.47
CA THR A 125 13.67 2.45 -13.70
C THR A 125 14.57 2.98 -14.81
N PRO A 126 15.70 2.31 -15.13
CA PRO A 126 16.69 2.85 -16.07
C PRO A 126 16.12 3.06 -17.47
N ASP A 127 15.22 2.15 -17.88
CA ASP A 127 14.59 2.12 -19.20
C ASP A 127 13.06 2.28 -19.03
N PRO A 128 12.54 3.46 -18.64
CA PRO A 128 11.15 3.67 -18.25
C PRO A 128 10.14 3.49 -19.38
N ASN A 129 10.61 3.56 -20.64
CA ASN A 129 9.79 3.39 -21.83
C ASN A 129 9.73 1.93 -22.30
N GLU A 130 10.58 1.05 -21.75
CA GLU A 130 10.63 -0.37 -22.09
C GLU A 130 9.77 -1.17 -21.12
N LYS A 131 8.81 -1.93 -21.66
CA LYS A 131 7.92 -2.77 -20.84
C LYS A 131 8.71 -3.94 -20.26
N GLY A 132 8.66 -4.10 -18.94
CA GLY A 132 9.38 -5.17 -18.25
C GLY A 132 10.85 -4.86 -17.99
N SER A 133 11.25 -3.59 -18.13
CA SER A 133 12.60 -3.16 -17.74
C SER A 133 12.85 -3.43 -16.27
N GLU A 134 13.99 -4.05 -15.98
CA GLU A 134 14.38 -4.36 -14.61
C GLU A 134 14.78 -3.10 -13.86
N VAL A 135 14.22 -2.95 -12.67
CA VAL A 135 14.57 -1.86 -11.76
C VAL A 135 15.98 -2.05 -11.19
N ALA A 136 16.65 -0.95 -10.90
CA ALA A 136 18.01 -0.94 -10.40
C ALA A 136 18.16 0.08 -9.27
N ILE A 137 19.26 0.02 -8.53
CA ILE A 137 19.68 1.11 -7.67
C ILE A 137 20.67 2.01 -8.41
N VAL A 138 20.39 3.30 -8.46
CA VAL A 138 21.20 4.30 -9.20
C VAL A 138 21.43 5.52 -8.31
N THR A 139 22.43 6.33 -8.61
CA THR A 139 22.64 7.63 -7.94
C THR A 139 21.33 8.42 -7.88
N CYS A 140 20.99 8.90 -6.69
CA CYS A 140 19.75 9.61 -6.44
C CYS A 140 19.69 10.95 -7.17
N ASP A 141 18.60 11.18 -7.91
CA ASP A 141 18.28 12.42 -8.59
C ASP A 141 16.79 12.72 -8.37
N ALA A 142 16.51 13.70 -7.51
CA ALA A 142 15.14 14.11 -7.19
C ALA A 142 14.41 14.78 -8.36
N SER A 143 15.10 15.15 -9.44
CA SER A 143 14.48 15.68 -10.66
C SER A 143 14.07 14.59 -11.66
N LYS A 144 14.58 13.36 -11.48
CA LYS A 144 14.31 12.22 -12.37
C LYS A 144 13.04 11.50 -11.95
N GLU A 145 11.95 11.67 -12.71
CA GLU A 145 10.66 11.00 -12.45
C GLU A 145 10.76 9.46 -12.44
N ALA A 146 11.77 8.89 -13.12
CA ALA A 146 12.07 7.46 -13.09
C ALA A 146 12.60 6.93 -11.75
N GLN A 147 12.94 7.81 -10.82
CA GLN A 147 13.30 7.48 -9.43
C GLN A 147 12.23 7.87 -8.42
N GLN A 148 11.16 8.51 -8.87
CA GLN A 148 10.08 8.96 -8.01
C GLN A 148 8.96 7.92 -7.99
N TRP A 149 8.63 7.49 -6.79
CA TRP A 149 7.62 6.48 -6.52
C TRP A 149 6.53 7.09 -5.66
N ASP A 150 5.29 6.89 -6.09
CA ASP A 150 4.14 7.02 -5.21
C ASP A 150 3.94 5.64 -4.56
N VAL A 151 4.24 5.55 -3.26
CA VAL A 151 3.84 4.39 -2.47
C VAL A 151 2.35 4.54 -2.25
N VAL A 152 1.55 4.03 -3.19
CA VAL A 152 0.10 4.03 -3.09
C VAL A 152 -0.23 3.00 -2.03
N PRO A 153 -0.54 3.43 -0.82
CA PRO A 153 -0.83 2.46 0.20
C PRO A 153 -2.18 1.85 -0.15
N GLY A 154 -2.31 0.53 -0.02
CA GLY A 154 -3.63 0.00 0.23
C GLY A 154 -4.16 0.53 1.56
N MET A 155 -5.35 0.11 1.93
CA MET A 155 -6.07 0.67 3.06
C MET A 155 -5.33 0.61 4.43
N ALA A 156 -4.15 0.01 4.55
CA ALA A 156 -3.27 0.12 5.73
C ALA A 156 -2.22 1.23 5.70
N GLY A 157 -1.82 1.85 4.59
CA GLY A 157 -1.05 3.11 4.80
C GLY A 157 -1.93 4.16 5.46
N LEU A 158 -3.23 4.07 5.24
CA LEU A 158 -4.24 4.76 6.05
C LEU A 158 -4.26 4.26 7.51
N ARG A 159 -4.14 2.96 7.77
CA ARG A 159 -4.06 2.39 9.14
C ARG A 159 -2.75 2.68 9.88
N GLN A 160 -1.59 2.68 9.23
CA GLN A 160 -0.27 3.02 9.79
C GLN A 160 -0.19 4.52 10.06
N LYS A 161 -0.67 5.36 9.14
CA LYS A 161 -0.85 6.80 9.42
C LYS A 161 -1.83 7.00 10.58
N LEU A 162 -2.95 6.26 10.63
CA LEU A 162 -3.91 6.29 11.74
C LEU A 162 -3.32 5.77 13.07
N PHE A 163 -2.46 4.75 13.05
CA PHE A 163 -1.78 4.20 14.22
C PHE A 163 -0.66 5.10 14.72
N GLY A 164 0.09 5.74 13.81
CA GLY A 164 1.05 6.81 14.13
C GLY A 164 0.35 8.00 14.77
N PHE A 165 -0.75 8.46 14.17
CA PHE A 165 -1.63 9.47 14.79
C PHE A 165 -2.16 9.03 16.16
N ASN A 166 -2.57 7.77 16.32
CA ASN A 166 -3.04 7.23 17.61
C ASN A 166 -1.91 7.16 18.64
N THR A 167 -0.69 6.81 18.25
CA THR A 167 0.47 6.73 19.16
C THR A 167 0.90 8.12 19.63
N GLU A 168 0.91 9.12 18.73
CA GLU A 168 1.09 10.53 19.08
C GLU A 168 -0.06 11.07 19.96
N LEU A 169 -1.29 10.59 19.74
CA LEU A 169 -2.47 10.88 20.58
C LEU A 169 -2.30 10.34 22.00
N TRP A 170 -1.72 9.14 22.17
CA TRP A 170 -1.42 8.55 23.49
C TRP A 170 -0.20 9.18 24.16
N ALA A 171 0.76 9.72 23.40
CA ALA A 171 1.88 10.50 23.93
C ALA A 171 1.44 11.86 24.51
N LEU A 172 0.28 12.40 24.09
CA LEU A 172 -0.36 13.58 24.70
C LEU A 172 -1.03 13.31 26.06
N LYS A 173 -0.92 12.08 26.59
CA LYS A 173 -1.52 11.65 27.86
C LYS A 173 -0.72 12.11 29.08
N ASP A 174 0.57 12.40 28.94
CA ASP A 174 1.38 12.99 30.01
C ASP A 174 1.25 14.52 30.00
N ASP A 175 0.21 15.01 30.67
CA ASP A 175 0.34 16.10 31.64
C ASP A 175 -1.00 16.40 32.33
N ALA A 176 -0.92 16.49 33.66
CA ALA A 176 -2.03 16.66 34.57
C ALA A 176 -2.47 18.13 34.64
N ASN A 177 -3.65 18.49 34.09
CA ASN A 177 -4.41 19.65 34.56
C ASN A 177 -5.89 19.61 34.13
N VAL A 178 -6.82 19.91 35.04
CA VAL A 178 -8.28 19.76 34.86
C VAL A 178 -8.85 20.65 33.74
N GLY A 179 -8.16 21.73 33.36
CA GLY A 179 -8.51 22.55 32.19
C GLY A 179 -8.36 21.84 30.83
N SER A 180 -7.67 20.70 30.77
CA SER A 180 -7.46 19.94 29.54
C SER A 180 -8.65 19.03 29.19
N ILE A 181 -9.51 18.66 30.14
CA ILE A 181 -10.60 17.68 29.90
C ILE A 181 -11.68 18.28 29.00
N PHE A 182 -12.14 19.51 29.27
CA PHE A 182 -13.16 20.18 28.43
C PHE A 182 -12.65 20.48 27.01
N LYS A 183 -11.36 20.85 26.87
CA LYS A 183 -10.72 21.02 25.57
C LYS A 183 -10.50 19.69 24.84
N ARG A 184 -10.35 18.57 25.59
CA ARG A 184 -10.25 17.21 25.04
C ARG A 184 -11.61 16.69 24.59
N GLU A 185 -12.69 16.95 25.32
CA GLU A 185 -14.07 16.66 24.87
C GLU A 185 -14.41 17.40 23.57
N GLN A 186 -14.15 18.70 23.48
CA GLN A 186 -14.38 19.44 22.22
C GLN A 186 -13.54 18.90 21.05
N LYS A 187 -12.29 18.49 21.30
CA LYS A 187 -11.44 17.88 20.27
C LYS A 187 -11.92 16.47 19.89
N LEU A 188 -12.43 15.68 20.84
CA LEU A 188 -12.98 14.35 20.60
C LEU A 188 -14.25 14.46 19.73
N THR A 189 -15.15 15.39 20.03
CA THR A 189 -16.34 15.67 19.22
C THR A 189 -15.99 16.15 17.81
N LEU A 190 -14.94 16.97 17.67
CA LEU A 190 -14.44 17.38 16.34
C LEU A 190 -13.82 16.19 15.57
N LEU A 191 -13.18 15.26 16.27
CA LEU A 191 -12.59 14.04 15.69
C LEU A 191 -13.67 13.06 15.25
N GLU A 192 -14.69 12.82 16.07
CA GLU A 192 -15.88 12.02 15.73
C GLU A 192 -16.56 12.56 14.48
N LYS A 193 -16.74 13.89 14.40
CA LYS A 193 -17.33 14.55 13.23
C LYS A 193 -16.45 14.44 11.98
N ALA A 194 -15.13 14.40 12.14
CA ALA A 194 -14.20 14.19 11.04
C ALA A 194 -14.23 12.74 10.53
N VAL A 195 -14.36 11.76 11.43
CA VAL A 195 -14.55 10.34 11.08
C VAL A 195 -15.86 10.13 10.31
N GLU A 196 -16.97 10.70 10.79
CA GLU A 196 -18.25 10.66 10.06
C GLU A 196 -18.14 11.31 8.67
N THR A 197 -17.43 12.43 8.57
CA THR A 197 -17.19 13.11 7.28
C THR A 197 -16.35 12.25 6.34
N PHE A 198 -15.38 11.51 6.86
CA PHE A 198 -14.55 10.58 6.09
C PHE A 198 -15.37 9.39 5.57
N GLU A 199 -16.18 8.77 6.43
CA GLU A 199 -17.09 7.69 6.05
C GLU A 199 -18.09 8.14 4.97
N LEU A 200 -18.63 9.35 5.08
CA LEU A 200 -19.52 9.94 4.07
C LEU A 200 -18.81 10.18 2.73
N LYS A 201 -17.57 10.66 2.74
CA LYS A 201 -16.77 10.84 1.52
C LYS A 201 -16.39 9.51 0.87
N LEU A 202 -16.01 8.52 1.68
CA LEU A 202 -15.72 7.16 1.22
C LEU A 202 -16.98 6.52 0.59
N ALA A 203 -18.12 6.63 1.26
CA ALA A 203 -19.41 6.18 0.73
C ALA A 203 -19.80 6.92 -0.56
N GLY A 204 -19.51 8.22 -0.65
CA GLY A 204 -19.70 9.03 -1.86
C GLY A 204 -18.83 8.56 -3.03
N GLN A 205 -17.55 8.31 -2.80
CA GLN A 205 -16.64 7.79 -3.82
C GLN A 205 -17.01 6.36 -4.24
N ALA A 206 -17.38 5.51 -3.30
CA ALA A 206 -17.89 4.16 -3.58
C ALA A 206 -19.17 4.22 -4.44
N LYS A 207 -20.14 5.06 -4.07
CA LYS A 207 -21.37 5.31 -4.86
C LYS A 207 -21.06 5.88 -6.24
N HIS A 208 -20.08 6.78 -6.37
CA HIS A 208 -19.67 7.33 -7.67
C HIS A 208 -19.02 6.26 -8.55
N LEU A 209 -18.18 5.38 -8.00
CA LEU A 209 -17.57 4.26 -8.71
C LEU A 209 -18.62 3.24 -9.16
N ILE A 210 -19.55 2.88 -8.26
CA ILE A 210 -20.71 2.03 -8.53
C ILE A 210 -21.58 2.65 -9.62
N ALA A 211 -21.89 3.95 -9.51
CA ALA A 211 -22.68 4.67 -10.50
C ALA A 211 -22.03 4.70 -11.88
N ARG A 212 -20.72 4.96 -11.93
CA ARG A 212 -19.96 5.04 -13.19
C ARG A 212 -19.83 3.68 -13.87
N ARG A 213 -19.69 2.59 -13.11
CA ARG A 213 -19.54 1.25 -13.68
C ARG A 213 -20.87 0.54 -13.93
N LEU A 214 -21.80 0.58 -12.99
CA LEU A 214 -23.01 -0.24 -13.02
C LEU A 214 -24.23 0.46 -13.64
N ARG A 215 -24.34 1.80 -13.61
CA ARG A 215 -25.48 2.49 -14.28
C ARG A 215 -25.48 2.38 -15.80
N PRO A 216 -24.34 2.47 -16.51
CA PRO A 216 -24.32 2.26 -17.95
C PRO A 216 -24.78 0.85 -18.30
N MET A 217 -24.34 -0.16 -17.55
CA MET A 217 -24.80 -1.53 -17.69
C MET A 217 -26.30 -1.63 -17.44
N ALA A 218 -26.83 -1.12 -16.32
CA ALA A 218 -28.26 -1.15 -16.06
C ALA A 218 -29.13 -0.46 -17.13
N ARG A 219 -28.61 0.61 -17.77
CA ARG A 219 -29.28 1.26 -18.91
C ARG A 219 -29.27 0.39 -20.16
N GLN A 220 -28.12 -0.18 -20.51
CA GLN A 220 -28.01 -1.10 -21.65
C GLN A 220 -28.94 -2.32 -21.48
N TRP A 221 -29.06 -2.84 -20.27
CA TRP A 221 -29.96 -3.96 -19.97
C TRP A 221 -31.43 -3.56 -20.11
N ARG A 222 -31.83 -2.36 -19.68
CA ARG A 222 -33.21 -1.85 -19.91
C ARG A 222 -33.51 -1.64 -21.39
N GLU A 223 -32.59 -1.01 -22.12
CA GLU A 223 -32.74 -0.79 -23.57
C GLU A 223 -32.83 -2.13 -24.34
N ALA A 224 -32.08 -3.14 -23.91
CA ALA A 224 -32.17 -4.48 -24.48
C ALA A 224 -33.51 -5.15 -24.18
N ILE A 225 -34.04 -5.01 -22.97
CA ILE A 225 -35.37 -5.53 -22.58
C ILE A 225 -36.48 -4.82 -23.37
N ASP A 226 -36.43 -3.49 -23.52
CA ASP A 226 -37.43 -2.73 -24.28
C ASP A 226 -37.43 -3.13 -25.77
N ARG A 227 -36.25 -3.36 -26.36
CA ARG A 227 -36.14 -3.84 -27.75
C ARG A 227 -36.75 -5.22 -27.93
N LEU A 228 -36.51 -6.14 -27.00
CA LEU A 228 -37.10 -7.49 -27.03
C LEU A 228 -38.62 -7.42 -26.86
N GLY A 229 -39.13 -6.54 -25.99
CA GLY A 229 -40.57 -6.33 -25.80
C GLY A 229 -41.25 -5.68 -27.00
N SER A 230 -40.56 -4.84 -27.77
CA SER A 230 -41.09 -4.22 -29.00
C SER A 230 -41.08 -5.13 -30.24
N ALA A 231 -40.36 -6.26 -30.16
CA ALA A 231 -40.21 -7.24 -31.23
C ALA A 231 -41.11 -8.49 -31.05
N ALA A 232 -41.85 -8.56 -29.95
CA ALA A 232 -42.85 -9.58 -29.64
C ALA A 232 -44.27 -9.02 -29.83
#